data_AF-A0AAV1ZT86-F1
#
_entry.id   AF-A0AAV1ZT86-F1
#
_cell.length_a   1.000
_cell.length_b   1.000
_cell.length_c   1.000
_cell.angle_alpha   90.00
_cell.angle_beta   90.00
_cell.angle_gamma   90.00
#
_symmetry.space_group_name_H-M   'P 1'
#
loop_
_entity.id
_entity.type
_entity.pdbx_description
1 polymer ?
#
loop_
_entity_poly.entity_id
_entity_poly.type
_entity_poly.pdbx_seq_one_letter_code
_entity_poly.pdbx_strand_id
1 'polypeptide(L)'
;MNRIHFLDVRVLSKSNGSYAVGEFVVAADSEQPNMIHVCLSAVKTESRLPPKKSRVSEFDITCISSHIILWLQGGPGASDIFGIFALNGPYVVRKNLAVELRSHTWAKEFNVICVDNPVGTGFSFTNDDGGYSTNEDEVADKI
;
A
#
# COMPACT_ATOMS: atom_id res chain seq x y z
N MET A 1 -23.62 -2.93 -7.93
CA MET A 1 -23.05 -4.14 -7.29
C MET A 1 -21.57 -3.88 -7.32
N ASN A 2 -21.07 -3.30 -6.23
CA ASN A 2 -19.81 -2.57 -6.19
C ASN A 2 -18.67 -3.50 -6.59
N ARG A 3 -17.94 -3.17 -7.67
CA ARG A 3 -16.75 -3.90 -8.09
C ARG A 3 -15.52 -3.13 -7.65
N ILE A 4 -14.76 -3.72 -6.73
CA ILE A 4 -13.43 -3.25 -6.38
C ILE A 4 -12.43 -4.08 -7.18
N HIS A 5 -11.58 -3.41 -7.94
CA HIS A 5 -10.50 -4.04 -8.69
C HIS A 5 -9.24 -4.05 -7.83
N PHE A 6 -8.63 -5.22 -7.65
CA PHE A 6 -7.39 -5.38 -6.89
C PHE A 6 -6.24 -5.70 -7.84
N LEU A 7 -5.14 -4.95 -7.73
CA LEU A 7 -3.84 -5.32 -8.29
C LEU A 7 -2.95 -5.83 -7.16
N ASP A 8 -2.68 -7.13 -7.16
CA ASP A 8 -1.71 -7.78 -6.26
C ASP A 8 -0.29 -7.58 -6.81
N VAL A 9 0.51 -6.78 -6.12
CA VAL A 9 1.94 -6.60 -6.38
C VAL A 9 2.73 -7.30 -5.27
N ARG A 10 3.42 -8.38 -5.64
CA ARG A 10 4.30 -9.12 -4.72
C ARG A 10 5.74 -8.68 -4.84
N VAL A 11 6.28 -8.14 -3.75
CA VAL A 11 7.69 -7.81 -3.61
C VAL A 11 8.42 -8.98 -2.95
N LEU A 12 9.37 -9.56 -3.69
CA LEU A 12 10.22 -10.63 -3.19
C LEU A 12 11.59 -10.06 -2.81
N SER A 13 11.93 -10.16 -1.52
CA SER A 13 13.29 -9.87 -1.05
C SER A 13 13.94 -11.16 -0.56
N LYS A 14 15.19 -11.40 -0.96
CA LYS A 14 15.97 -12.59 -0.58
C LYS A 14 17.13 -12.17 0.31
N SER A 15 17.22 -12.77 1.50
CA SER A 15 18.37 -12.59 2.40
C SER A 15 18.69 -13.92 3.09
N ASN A 16 19.97 -14.32 3.08
CA ASN A 16 20.48 -15.51 3.78
C ASN A 16 19.66 -16.79 3.59
N GLY A 17 19.18 -17.07 2.37
CA GLY A 17 18.43 -18.28 2.04
C GLY A 17 16.94 -18.26 2.37
N SER A 18 16.43 -17.18 2.99
CA SER A 18 15.00 -16.95 3.25
C SER A 18 14.39 -15.94 2.29
N TYR A 19 13.07 -16.00 2.09
CA TYR A 19 12.31 -15.07 1.25
C TYR A 19 11.34 -14.26 2.12
N ALA A 20 11.32 -12.95 1.92
CA ALA A 20 10.24 -12.13 2.42
C ALA A 20 9.34 -11.75 1.25
N VAL A 21 8.05 -12.01 1.41
CA VAL A 21 7.02 -11.68 0.44
C VAL A 21 6.22 -10.51 1.03
N GLY A 22 6.28 -9.39 0.35
CA GLY A 22 5.45 -8.23 0.65
C GLY A 22 4.31 -8.22 -0.33
N GLU A 23 3.09 -8.21 0.15
CA GLU A 23 1.92 -8.03 -0.70
C GLU A 23 1.51 -6.56 -0.63
N PHE A 24 1.51 -5.92 -1.79
CA PHE A 24 1.04 -4.56 -2.00
C PHE A 24 -0.21 -4.63 -2.83
N VAL A 25 -1.31 -4.14 -2.28
CA VAL A 25 -2.58 -4.26 -2.97
C VAL A 25 -3.13 -2.89 -3.22
N VAL A 26 -3.26 -2.58 -4.50
CA VAL A 26 -3.91 -1.38 -5.00
C VAL A 26 -5.37 -1.74 -5.28
N ALA A 27 -6.28 -1.12 -4.54
CA ALA A 27 -7.72 -1.24 -4.76
C ALA A 27 -8.25 -0.01 -5.50
N ALA A 28 -9.14 -0.22 -6.47
CA ALA A 28 -9.87 0.86 -7.14
C ALA A 28 -11.37 0.55 -7.10
N ASP A 29 -12.19 1.53 -6.68
CA ASP A 29 -13.65 1.42 -6.72
C ASP A 29 -14.15 1.80 -8.12
N SER A 30 -14.82 0.86 -8.80
CA SER A 30 -15.41 1.10 -10.12
C SER A 30 -16.60 2.08 -10.11
N GLU A 31 -17.28 2.26 -8.98
CA GLU A 31 -18.42 3.19 -8.86
C GLU A 31 -17.97 4.62 -8.47
N GLN A 32 -16.75 4.77 -7.95
CA GLN A 32 -16.06 6.05 -7.77
C GLN A 32 -14.79 6.11 -8.63
N PRO A 33 -14.92 6.23 -9.98
CA PRO A 33 -13.77 6.20 -10.90
C PRO A 33 -12.74 7.33 -10.68
N ASN A 34 -13.06 8.29 -9.83
CA ASN A 34 -12.24 9.47 -9.50
C ASN A 34 -11.58 9.39 -8.10
N MET A 35 -11.77 8.28 -7.38
CA MET A 35 -11.26 8.05 -6.03
C MET A 35 -10.68 6.63 -5.94
N ILE A 36 -9.37 6.52 -6.18
CA ILE A 36 -8.63 5.27 -5.97
C ILE A 36 -7.94 5.40 -4.63
N HIS A 37 -8.38 4.59 -3.67
CA HIS A 37 -7.77 4.51 -2.35
C HIS A 37 -7.43 3.06 -2.05
N VAL A 38 -6.39 2.93 -1.22
CA VAL A 38 -5.90 1.72 -0.56
C VAL A 38 -4.70 1.10 -1.27
N CYS A 39 -3.52 1.40 -0.71
CA CYS A 39 -2.33 0.57 -0.76
C CYS A 39 -2.23 -0.17 0.58
N LEU A 40 -2.59 -1.46 0.60
CA LEU A 40 -2.38 -2.33 1.76
C LEU A 40 -0.97 -2.89 1.71
N SER A 41 -0.20 -2.77 2.79
CA SER A 41 1.09 -3.47 2.93
C SER A 41 1.01 -4.51 4.02
N ALA A 42 1.08 -5.78 3.64
CA ALA A 42 1.26 -6.90 4.56
C ALA A 42 2.58 -7.60 4.24
N VAL A 43 3.32 -8.00 5.27
CA VAL A 43 4.55 -8.78 5.12
C VAL A 43 4.33 -10.17 5.64
N LYS A 44 4.54 -11.16 4.77
CA LYS A 44 4.66 -12.56 5.18
C LYS A 44 6.08 -13.02 4.93
N THR A 45 6.74 -13.48 6.00
CA THR A 45 8.06 -14.09 5.88
C THR A 45 7.89 -15.57 5.57
N GLU A 46 8.46 -16.06 4.46
CA GLU A 46 8.36 -17.46 4.07
C GLU A 46 9.75 -18.10 3.98
N SER A 47 9.87 -19.32 4.50
CA SER A 47 11.12 -20.10 4.41
C SER A 47 11.37 -20.67 3.00
N ARG A 48 10.40 -20.57 2.09
CA ARG A 48 10.45 -21.07 0.71
C ARG A 48 9.84 -20.05 -0.26
N LEU A 49 10.27 -20.11 -1.53
CA LEU A 49 9.70 -19.30 -2.61
C LEU A 49 8.22 -19.68 -2.83
N PRO A 50 7.30 -18.70 -2.92
CA PRO A 50 5.91 -18.99 -3.27
C PRO A 50 5.79 -19.46 -4.73
N PRO A 51 4.79 -20.31 -5.05
CA PRO A 51 4.58 -20.83 -6.40
C PRO A 51 4.19 -19.73 -7.40
N LYS A 52 4.66 -19.86 -8.65
CA LYS A 52 4.53 -18.86 -9.74
C LYS A 52 3.10 -18.53 -10.23
N LYS A 53 2.06 -19.24 -9.80
CA LYS A 53 0.68 -19.00 -10.28
C LYS A 53 -0.13 -18.24 -9.23
N SER A 54 -0.43 -16.99 -9.56
CA SER A 54 -1.40 -16.13 -8.88
C SER A 54 -2.78 -16.78 -8.95
N ARG A 55 -3.25 -17.26 -7.80
CA ARG A 55 -4.68 -17.41 -7.53
C ARG A 55 -5.11 -16.05 -6.95
N VAL A 56 -6.35 -15.61 -7.20
CA VAL A 56 -6.95 -14.49 -6.47
C VAL A 56 -6.65 -14.72 -4.99
N SER A 57 -5.80 -13.89 -4.40
CA SER A 57 -5.52 -13.97 -2.97
C SER A 57 -6.83 -13.62 -2.29
N GLU A 58 -7.49 -14.59 -1.65
CA GLU A 58 -8.24 -14.21 -0.46
C GLU A 58 -7.20 -13.61 0.50
N PHE A 59 -7.39 -12.35 0.86
CA PHE A 59 -6.59 -11.67 1.87
C PHE A 59 -6.81 -12.38 3.19
N ASP A 60 -6.01 -13.40 3.47
CA ASP A 60 -5.91 -13.94 4.81
C ASP A 60 -5.14 -12.91 5.64
N ILE A 61 -5.85 -11.91 6.17
CA ILE A 61 -5.39 -11.05 7.28
C ILE A 61 -5.28 -11.96 8.51
N THR A 62 -4.33 -12.90 8.50
CA THR A 62 -4.24 -14.01 9.47
C THR A 62 -3.43 -13.68 10.70
N CYS A 63 -3.18 -12.39 10.99
CA CYS A 63 -3.00 -11.97 12.36
C CYS A 63 -4.33 -11.39 12.86
N ILE A 64 -5.20 -12.26 13.38
CA ILE A 64 -6.50 -11.90 13.96
C ILE A 64 -6.36 -10.96 15.19
N SER A 65 -5.12 -10.57 15.59
CA SER A 65 -4.82 -9.70 16.73
C SER A 65 -3.91 -8.49 16.46
N SER A 66 -3.54 -8.15 15.21
CA SER A 66 -2.74 -6.94 14.94
C SER A 66 -3.64 -5.72 14.74
N HIS A 67 -3.34 -4.62 15.44
CA HIS A 67 -4.07 -3.36 15.28
C HIS A 67 -3.81 -2.78 13.88
N ILE A 68 -4.80 -2.06 13.35
CA ILE A 68 -4.71 -1.37 12.07
C ILE A 68 -4.20 0.05 12.32
N ILE A 69 -3.19 0.46 11.55
CA ILE A 69 -2.72 1.85 11.48
C ILE A 69 -3.08 2.40 10.10
N LEU A 70 -3.82 3.50 10.08
CA LEU A 70 -3.91 4.36 8.91
C LEU A 70 -2.70 5.30 8.91
N TRP A 71 -1.93 5.29 7.83
CA TRP A 71 -0.80 6.19 7.62
C TRP A 71 -1.08 7.08 6.41
N LEU A 72 -0.99 8.39 6.62
CA LEU A 72 -1.21 9.42 5.61
C LEU A 72 0.02 10.31 5.51
N GLN A 73 0.55 10.48 4.31
CA GLN A 73 1.61 11.44 4.04
C GLN A 73 1.08 12.86 3.95
N GLY A 74 1.95 13.81 4.32
CA GLY A 74 1.64 15.23 4.28
C GLY A 74 1.93 15.86 2.91
N GLY A 75 2.43 17.10 2.94
CA GLY A 75 2.78 17.85 1.73
C GLY A 75 2.15 19.24 1.77
N PRO A 76 0.96 19.45 1.17
CA PRO A 76 0.00 18.47 0.65
C PRO A 76 0.42 17.77 -0.65
N GLY A 77 -0.09 16.55 -0.88
CA GLY A 77 0.10 15.82 -2.14
C GLY A 77 1.33 14.92 -2.24
N ALA A 78 2.01 14.64 -1.13
CA ALA A 78 3.11 13.67 -1.12
C ALA A 78 2.56 12.24 -1.07
N SER A 79 3.02 11.37 -1.96
CA SER A 79 2.52 9.99 -2.02
C SER A 79 2.95 9.16 -0.81
N ASP A 80 2.04 8.34 -0.30
CA ASP A 80 2.28 7.38 0.77
C ASP A 80 3.26 6.26 0.40
N ILE A 81 3.45 6.02 -0.91
CA ILE A 81 4.51 5.13 -1.40
C ILE A 81 5.88 5.60 -0.92
N PHE A 82 6.10 6.92 -0.84
CA PHE A 82 7.30 7.46 -0.22
C PHE A 82 7.38 7.06 1.25
N GLY A 83 6.29 7.21 2.02
CA GLY A 83 6.23 6.79 3.43
C GLY A 83 6.59 5.32 3.64
N ILE A 84 6.02 4.45 2.82
CA ILE A 84 6.29 3.02 2.88
C ILE A 84 7.74 2.69 2.56
N PHE A 85 8.28 3.17 1.42
CA PHE A 85 9.64 2.79 1.01
C PHE A 85 10.75 3.59 1.69
N ALA A 86 10.48 4.80 2.18
CA ALA A 86 11.50 5.69 2.75
C ALA A 86 11.44 5.80 4.28
N LEU A 87 10.28 5.57 4.92
CA LEU A 87 10.11 5.80 6.37
C LEU A 87 9.90 4.53 7.18
N ASN A 88 8.67 4.01 7.23
CA ASN A 88 8.25 3.01 8.24
C ASN A 88 7.72 1.71 7.64
N GLY A 89 7.54 1.62 6.33
CA GLY A 89 7.13 0.40 5.66
C GLY A 89 8.20 -0.71 5.68
N PRO A 90 7.87 -1.90 5.19
CA PRO A 90 8.70 -3.08 5.39
C PRO A 90 9.88 -3.21 4.45
N TYR A 91 9.91 -2.41 3.40
CA TYR A 91 10.95 -2.44 2.38
C TYR A 91 11.65 -1.10 2.26
N VAL A 92 12.91 -1.14 1.84
CA VAL A 92 13.69 0.02 1.41
C VAL A 92 14.18 -0.22 -0.01
N VAL A 93 14.03 0.80 -0.86
CA VAL A 93 14.62 0.81 -2.21
C VAL A 93 16.00 1.45 -2.14
N ARG A 94 17.04 0.71 -2.51
CA ARG A 94 18.43 1.17 -2.53
C ARG A 94 18.72 1.96 -3.81
N LYS A 95 19.85 2.67 -3.83
CA LYS A 95 20.30 3.45 -5.01
C LYS A 95 20.48 2.61 -6.28
N ASN A 96 20.81 1.33 -6.12
CA ASN A 96 20.94 0.36 -7.21
C ASN A 96 19.58 -0.31 -7.57
N LEU A 97 18.46 0.25 -7.11
CA LEU A 97 17.10 -0.27 -7.29
C LEU A 97 16.84 -1.64 -6.64
N ALA A 98 17.77 -2.13 -5.81
CA ALA A 98 17.53 -3.34 -5.02
C ALA A 98 16.50 -3.06 -3.92
N VAL A 99 15.60 -4.02 -3.70
CA VAL A 99 14.60 -3.96 -2.63
C VAL A 99 14.99 -4.87 -1.48
N GLU A 100 15.20 -4.27 -0.31
CA GLU A 100 15.65 -4.96 0.89
C GLU A 100 14.64 -4.80 2.01
N LEU A 101 14.61 -5.76 2.94
CA LEU A 101 13.83 -5.65 4.16
C LEU A 101 14.36 -4.54 5.07
N ARG A 102 13.45 -3.72 5.62
CA ARG A 102 13.76 -2.74 6.65
C ARG A 102 13.84 -3.44 8.02
N SER A 103 14.91 -3.15 8.77
CA SER A 103 15.12 -3.73 10.11
C SER A 103 14.11 -3.25 11.16
N HIS A 104 13.59 -2.02 11.01
CA HIS A 104 12.58 -1.44 11.90
C HIS A 104 11.40 -0.95 11.06
N THR A 105 10.27 -1.64 11.13
CA THR A 105 9.06 -1.31 10.37
C THR A 105 7.83 -1.47 11.25
N TRP A 106 6.83 -0.62 11.03
CA TRP A 106 5.54 -0.74 11.71
C TRP A 106 4.78 -2.00 11.31
N ALA A 107 5.04 -2.52 10.11
CA ALA A 107 4.47 -3.76 9.60
C ALA A 107 4.91 -5.03 10.37
N LYS A 108 5.80 -4.90 11.37
CA LYS A 108 6.12 -5.99 12.31
C LYS A 108 5.01 -6.26 13.33
N GLU A 109 4.33 -5.21 13.76
CA GLU A 109 3.38 -5.24 14.88
C GLU A 109 1.95 -4.87 14.45
N PHE A 110 1.83 -4.16 13.32
CA PHE A 110 0.58 -3.56 12.86
C PHE A 110 0.30 -3.88 11.40
N ASN A 111 -0.99 -3.92 11.05
CA ASN A 111 -1.41 -3.86 9.67
C ASN A 111 -1.43 -2.37 9.26
N VAL A 112 -0.60 -1.97 8.31
CA VAL A 112 -0.51 -0.56 7.89
C VAL A 112 -1.27 -0.37 6.58
N ILE A 113 -2.28 0.51 6.62
CA ILE A 113 -3.02 0.97 5.46
C ILE A 113 -2.47 2.34 5.08
N CYS A 114 -2.08 2.48 3.82
CA CYS A 114 -1.62 3.73 3.24
C CYS A 114 -2.57 4.19 2.15
N VAL A 115 -2.89 5.47 2.14
CA VAL A 115 -3.88 6.04 1.23
C VAL A 115 -3.32 7.32 0.66
N ASP A 116 -2.91 7.28 -0.61
CA ASP A 116 -2.60 8.50 -1.34
C ASP A 116 -3.82 9.44 -1.29
N ASN A 117 -3.62 10.63 -0.71
CA ASN A 117 -4.65 11.65 -0.54
C ASN A 117 -3.97 13.03 -0.48
N PRO A 118 -4.60 14.09 -1.04
CA PRO A 118 -5.89 14.11 -1.75
C PRO A 118 -5.82 13.51 -3.16
N VAL A 119 -6.96 13.45 -3.85
CA VAL A 119 -7.01 13.16 -5.30
C VAL A 119 -6.00 14.04 -6.04
N GLY A 120 -5.20 13.43 -6.93
CA GLY A 120 -4.01 14.02 -7.56
C GLY A 120 -2.69 13.56 -6.95
N THR A 121 -2.72 12.89 -5.79
CA THR A 121 -1.54 12.35 -5.10
C THR A 121 -1.23 10.94 -5.60
N GLY A 122 0.03 10.69 -5.97
CA GLY A 122 0.51 9.34 -6.29
C GLY A 122 -0.37 8.62 -7.33
N PHE A 123 -1.04 7.55 -6.91
CA PHE A 123 -1.97 6.78 -7.77
C PHE A 123 -3.45 7.15 -7.60
N SER A 124 -3.77 8.16 -6.80
CA SER A 124 -5.12 8.71 -6.69
C SER A 124 -5.34 9.79 -7.73
N PHE A 125 -6.25 9.57 -8.68
CA PHE A 125 -6.50 10.48 -9.81
C PHE A 125 -8.00 10.61 -10.13
N THR A 126 -8.34 11.67 -10.84
CA THR A 126 -9.69 11.99 -11.32
C THR A 126 -9.63 12.43 -12.78
N ASN A 127 -10.69 12.15 -13.54
CA ASN A 127 -10.88 12.73 -14.89
C ASN A 127 -11.72 14.02 -14.88
N ASP A 128 -12.14 14.45 -13.70
CA ASP A 128 -12.91 15.68 -13.45
C ASP A 128 -12.03 16.70 -12.72
N ASP A 129 -11.83 17.87 -13.31
CA ASP A 129 -11.09 18.99 -12.71
C ASP A 129 -11.74 19.49 -11.41
N GLY A 130 -13.05 19.26 -11.22
CA GLY A 130 -13.74 19.53 -9.96
C GLY A 130 -13.47 18.49 -8.86
N GLY A 131 -12.78 17.38 -9.18
CA GLY A 131 -12.46 16.32 -8.23
C GLY A 131 -11.33 16.67 -7.26
N TYR A 132 -10.42 17.57 -7.66
CA TYR A 132 -9.30 18.01 -6.83
C TYR A 132 -9.78 18.85 -5.65
N SER A 133 -9.37 18.49 -4.43
CA SER A 133 -9.70 19.26 -3.25
C SER A 133 -8.95 20.59 -3.22
N THR A 134 -9.65 21.67 -2.86
CA THR A 134 -9.10 23.04 -2.87
C THR A 134 -8.88 23.62 -1.48
N ASN A 135 -9.31 22.94 -0.43
CA ASN A 135 -9.16 23.31 0.98
C ASN A 135 -9.12 22.05 1.87
N GLU A 136 -8.74 22.20 3.14
CA GLU A 136 -8.60 21.09 4.09
C GLU A 136 -9.92 20.38 4.44
N ASP A 137 -11.06 21.09 4.41
CA ASP A 137 -12.37 20.49 4.67
C ASP A 137 -12.70 19.46 3.58
N GLU A 138 -12.50 19.82 2.31
CA GLU A 138 -12.66 18.91 1.18
C GLU A 138 -11.64 17.77 1.16
N VAL A 139 -10.48 17.92 1.80
CA VAL A 139 -9.51 16.83 1.96
C VAL A 139 -10.00 15.84 3.02
N ALA A 140 -10.50 16.36 4.15
CA ALA A 140 -11.01 15.57 5.26
C ALA A 140 -12.30 14.81 4.91
N ASP A 141 -13.17 15.38 4.07
CA ASP A 141 -14.41 14.72 3.63
C ASP A 141 -14.17 13.59 2.61
N LYS A 142 -13.00 13.58 1.96
CA LYS A 142 -12.65 12.64 0.86
C LYS A 142 -11.54 11.64 1.23
N ILE A 143 -11.27 11.43 2.53
CA ILE A 143 -10.31 10.40 3.01
C ILE A 143 -11.03 9.11 3.42
#